data_AF-A0A347TL34-F1
#
_entry.id   AF-A0A347TL34-F1
#
_cell.length_a   1.000
_cell.length_b   1.000
_cell.length_c   1.000
_cell.angle_alpha   90.00
_cell.angle_beta   90.00
_cell.angle_gamma   90.00
#
_symmetry.space_group_name_H-M   'P 1'
#
loop_
_entity.id
_entity.type
_entity.pdbx_description
1 polymer ?
#
loop_
_entity_poly.entity_id
_entity_poly.type
_entity_poly.pdbx_seq_one_letter_code
_entity_poly.pdbx_strand_id
1 'polypeptide(L)'
;MYFLYIENYLNQTTKEQKKDFFNFLIEKSFVPSNQKIILSDKSLILEFSKNQNFETIKEVIKSYFKQNQKIRITQISKILKNEKKLILIFANKNKKEIIL
;
A
#
# COMPACT_ATOMS: atom_id res chain seq x y z
N MET A 1 -9.66 7.89 -7.22
CA MET A 1 -8.90 6.67 -6.94
C MET A 1 -8.84 6.47 -5.44
N TYR A 2 -8.44 5.28 -5.00
CA TYR A 2 -8.13 4.99 -3.61
C TYR A 2 -6.68 4.54 -3.50
N PHE A 3 -6.07 4.80 -2.37
CA PHE A 3 -4.66 4.52 -2.13
C PHE A 3 -4.51 3.66 -0.88
N LEU A 4 -3.75 2.59 -0.98
CA LEU A 4 -3.34 1.75 0.15
C LEU A 4 -1.87 1.96 0.43
N TYR A 5 -1.55 2.23 1.68
CA TYR A 5 -0.21 2.27 2.20
C TYR A 5 0.08 0.95 2.92
N ILE A 6 1.14 0.27 2.51
CA ILE A 6 1.63 -0.98 3.09
C ILE A 6 2.97 -0.67 3.76
N GLU A 7 2.93 -0.48 5.07
CA GLU A 7 4.09 -0.18 5.92
C GLU A 7 5.01 -1.40 6.05
N ASN A 8 6.32 -1.15 6.13
CA ASN A 8 7.37 -2.17 6.29
C ASN A 8 7.44 -3.23 5.18
N TYR A 9 6.75 -3.01 4.05
CA TYR A 9 6.66 -3.97 2.95
C TYR A 9 8.03 -4.49 2.51
N LEU A 10 9.02 -3.63 2.29
CA LEU A 10 10.30 -4.06 1.74
C LEU A 10 11.11 -4.93 2.72
N ASN A 11 11.06 -4.61 4.01
CA ASN A 11 11.83 -5.30 5.06
C ASN A 11 11.18 -6.61 5.52
N GLN A 12 9.87 -6.75 5.34
CA GLN A 12 9.09 -7.87 5.85
C GLN A 12 8.67 -8.86 4.76
N THR A 13 9.14 -8.68 3.52
CA THR A 13 8.84 -9.58 2.40
C THR A 13 10.11 -9.99 1.66
N THR A 14 10.19 -11.25 1.26
CA THR A 14 11.24 -11.73 0.34
C THR A 14 10.93 -11.34 -1.11
N LYS A 15 11.87 -11.59 -2.04
CA LYS A 15 11.62 -11.36 -3.47
C LYS A 15 10.49 -12.26 -4.00
N GLU A 16 10.46 -13.50 -3.54
CA GLU A 16 9.47 -14.51 -3.90
C GLU A 16 8.09 -14.11 -3.39
N GLN A 17 7.98 -13.70 -2.12
CA GLN A 17 6.72 -13.21 -1.55
C GLN A 17 6.21 -11.96 -2.26
N LYS A 18 7.09 -11.05 -2.68
CA LYS A 18 6.70 -9.87 -3.46
C LYS A 18 6.06 -10.29 -4.79
N LYS A 19 6.66 -11.25 -5.51
CA LYS A 19 6.12 -11.78 -6.76
C LYS A 19 4.78 -12.47 -6.53
N ASP A 20 4.72 -13.34 -5.53
CA ASP A 20 3.52 -14.08 -5.15
C ASP A 20 2.36 -13.14 -4.78
N PHE A 21 2.63 -12.08 -4.03
CA PHE A 21 1.64 -11.07 -3.67
C PHE A 21 0.98 -10.41 -4.90
N PHE A 22 1.76 -10.02 -5.90
CA PHE A 22 1.20 -9.43 -7.11
C PHE A 22 0.44 -10.46 -7.97
N ASN A 23 0.90 -11.71 -8.03
CA ASN A 23 0.14 -12.78 -8.68
C ASN A 23 -1.21 -13.01 -8.00
N PHE A 24 -1.21 -13.09 -6.67
CA PHE A 24 -2.43 -13.22 -5.86
C PHE A 24 -3.41 -12.06 -6.12
N LEU A 25 -2.93 -10.82 -6.21
CA LEU A 25 -3.77 -9.67 -6.56
C LEU A 25 -4.43 -9.83 -7.94
N ILE A 26 -3.68 -10.30 -8.93
CA ILE A 26 -4.18 -10.54 -10.29
C ILE A 26 -5.23 -11.66 -10.28
N GLU A 27 -4.98 -12.77 -9.58
CA GLU A 27 -5.94 -13.87 -9.42
C GLU A 27 -7.26 -13.41 -8.78
N LYS A 28 -7.19 -12.44 -7.86
CA LYS A 28 -8.37 -11.80 -7.26
C LYS A 28 -8.99 -10.69 -8.10
N SER A 29 -8.52 -10.48 -9.33
CA SER A 29 -8.96 -9.40 -10.24
C SER A 29 -8.76 -7.98 -9.65
N PHE A 30 -7.80 -7.83 -8.75
CA PHE A 30 -7.43 -6.56 -8.12
C PHE A 30 -6.13 -6.05 -8.69
N VAL A 31 -6.21 -5.44 -9.88
CA VAL A 31 -5.05 -4.84 -10.54
C VAL A 31 -4.89 -3.39 -10.07
N PRO A 32 -3.77 -3.02 -9.41
CA PRO A 32 -3.47 -1.62 -9.09
C PRO A 32 -3.26 -0.83 -10.38
N SER A 33 -3.82 0.38 -10.47
CA SER A 33 -3.56 1.29 -11.59
C SER A 33 -2.16 1.91 -11.53
N ASN A 34 -1.58 1.98 -10.33
CA ASN A 34 -0.21 2.44 -10.12
C ASN A 34 0.38 1.82 -8.85
N GLN A 35 1.70 1.76 -8.79
CA GLN A 35 2.45 1.26 -7.65
C GLN A 35 3.68 2.15 -7.39
N LYS A 36 3.92 2.47 -6.13
CA LYS A 36 5.06 3.28 -5.72
C LYS A 36 5.77 2.67 -4.53
N ILE A 37 7.03 2.31 -4.73
CA ILE A 37 7.92 1.89 -3.64
C ILE A 37 8.57 3.14 -3.03
N ILE A 38 8.59 3.21 -1.71
CA ILE A 38 9.29 4.27 -0.97
C ILE A 38 10.47 3.64 -0.25
N LEU A 39 11.68 3.90 -0.75
CA LEU A 39 12.90 3.26 -0.25
C LEU A 39 13.32 3.75 1.14
N SER A 40 13.11 5.03 1.46
CA SER A 40 13.44 5.62 2.76
C SER A 40 12.57 5.07 3.89
N ASP A 41 11.28 4.85 3.60
CA ASP A 41 10.27 4.37 4.55
C ASP A 41 10.00 2.85 4.43
N LYS A 42 10.71 2.18 3.51
CA LYS A 42 10.60 0.73 3.25
C LYS A 42 9.18 0.25 2.98
N SER A 43 8.36 1.11 2.38
CA SER A 43 6.91 0.90 2.21
C SER A 43 6.51 0.77 0.74
N LEU A 44 5.27 0.34 0.52
CA LEU A 44 4.62 0.29 -0.78
C LEU A 44 3.31 1.08 -0.76
N ILE A 45 3.06 1.88 -1.77
CA ILE A 45 1.76 2.50 -2.03
C ILE A 45 1.18 1.84 -3.27
N LEU A 46 -0.06 1.36 -3.16
CA LEU A 46 -0.86 0.87 -4.28
C LEU A 46 -2.01 1.82 -4.55
N GLU A 47 -2.21 2.14 -5.82
CA GLU A 47 -3.33 2.95 -6.29
C GLU A 47 -4.35 2.05 -6.98
N PHE A 48 -5.62 2.21 -6.63
CA PHE A 48 -6.74 1.47 -7.22
C PHE A 48 -7.78 2.44 -7.80
N SER A 49 -8.44 1.99 -8.86
CA SER A 49 -9.52 2.75 -9.49
C SER A 49 -10.76 2.80 -8.59
N LYS A 50 -11.61 3.84 -8.75
CA LYS A 50 -12.83 4.00 -7.94
C LYS A 50 -13.90 2.94 -8.24
N ASN A 51 -13.80 2.24 -9.36
CA ASN A 51 -14.75 1.21 -9.77
C ASN A 51 -14.60 -0.10 -8.99
N GLN A 52 -13.51 -0.29 -8.25
CA GLN A 52 -13.30 -1.46 -7.41
C GLN A 52 -13.75 -1.19 -5.97
N ASN A 53 -14.29 -2.21 -5.30
CA ASN A 53 -14.69 -2.10 -3.90
C ASN A 53 -13.44 -2.03 -3.00
N PHE A 54 -13.20 -0.85 -2.45
CA PHE A 54 -12.03 -0.57 -1.62
C PHE A 54 -11.95 -1.45 -0.36
N GLU A 55 -13.05 -1.61 0.37
CA GLU A 55 -13.03 -2.40 1.62
C GLU A 55 -12.74 -3.88 1.31
N THR A 56 -13.28 -4.41 0.21
CA THR A 56 -12.94 -5.77 -0.24
C THR A 56 -11.45 -5.91 -0.56
N ILE A 57 -10.87 -4.97 -1.32
CA ILE A 57 -9.43 -4.99 -1.65
C ILE A 57 -8.58 -4.95 -0.37
N LYS A 58 -8.91 -4.03 0.54
CA LYS A 58 -8.20 -3.83 1.79
C LYS A 58 -8.21 -5.09 2.65
N GLU A 59 -9.36 -5.73 2.80
CA GLU A 59 -9.47 -6.98 3.57
C GLU A 59 -8.74 -8.15 2.89
N VAL A 60 -8.77 -8.23 1.56
CA VAL A 60 -8.03 -9.26 0.81
C VAL A 60 -6.52 -9.11 0.98
N ILE A 61 -5.99 -7.88 0.89
CA ILE A 61 -4.56 -7.61 1.12
C ILE A 61 -4.19 -7.89 2.59
N LYS A 62 -5.04 -7.52 3.54
CA LYS A 62 -4.84 -7.86 4.96
C LYS A 62 -4.81 -9.37 5.19
N SER A 63 -5.70 -10.11 4.53
CA SER A 63 -5.73 -11.57 4.61
C SER A 63 -4.44 -12.20 4.09
N TYR A 64 -3.90 -11.68 2.98
CA TYR A 64 -2.62 -12.15 2.44
C TYR A 64 -1.47 -11.99 3.46
N PHE A 65 -1.39 -10.83 4.11
CA PHE A 65 -0.34 -10.56 5.11
C PHE A 65 -0.71 -10.94 6.55
N LYS A 66 -1.79 -11.70 6.78
CA LYS A 66 -2.34 -11.96 8.13
C LYS A 66 -1.32 -12.57 9.10
N GLN A 67 -0.41 -13.41 8.60
CA GLN A 67 0.64 -14.06 9.41
C GLN A 67 1.81 -13.10 9.72
N ASN A 68 1.90 -11.97 9.04
CA ASN A 68 2.98 -11.00 9.20
C ASN A 68 2.49 -9.75 9.95
N GLN A 69 2.51 -9.82 11.27
CA GLN A 69 2.02 -8.74 12.16
C GLN A 69 2.83 -7.43 12.05
N LYS A 70 4.01 -7.46 11.41
CA LYS A 70 4.85 -6.26 11.20
C LYS A 70 4.43 -5.44 9.99
N ILE A 71 3.63 -6.01 9.08
CA ILE A 71 3.05 -5.31 7.94
C ILE A 71 1.75 -4.65 8.37
N ARG A 72 1.65 -3.34 8.15
CA ARG A 72 0.44 -2.56 8.45
C ARG A 72 -0.13 -1.99 7.16
N ILE A 73 -1.44 -2.14 6.98
CA ILE A 73 -2.14 -1.71 5.77
C ILE A 73 -3.13 -0.62 6.16
N THR A 74 -2.94 0.58 5.61
CA THR A 74 -3.74 1.76 5.95
C THR A 74 -4.22 2.47 4.69
N GLN A 75 -5.46 2.94 4.71
CA GLN A 75 -5.99 3.78 3.64
C GLN A 75 -5.38 5.18 3.69
N ILE A 76 -4.89 5.64 2.54
CA ILE A 76 -4.52 7.04 2.33
C ILE A 76 -5.74 7.77 1.75
N SER A 77 -6.12 8.87 2.40
CA SER A 77 -7.16 9.79 1.92
C SER A 77 -6.59 10.84 0.96
N LYS A 78 -5.35 11.29 1.19
CA LYS A 78 -4.68 12.28 0.35
C LYS A 78 -3.16 12.11 0.35
N ILE A 79 -2.55 12.34 -0.81
CA ILE A 79 -1.09 12.41 -0.96
C ILE A 79 -0.75 13.85 -1.35
N LEU A 80 0.15 14.49 -0.60
CA LEU A 80 0.75 15.77 -0.97
C LEU A 80 2.24 15.54 -1.25
N LYS A 81 2.79 16.20 -2.26
CA LYS A 81 4.20 16.09 -2.62
C LYS A 81 4.79 17.48 -2.82
N ASN A 82 5.97 17.70 -2.28
CA ASN A 82 6.86 18.79 -2.70
C ASN A 82 8.25 18.21 -3.02
N GLU A 83 9.21 19.07 -3.34
CA GLU A 83 10.56 18.67 -3.75
C GLU A 83 11.31 17.84 -2.70
N LYS A 84 11.05 18.08 -1.41
CA LYS A 84 11.81 17.48 -0.30
C LYS A 84 11.08 16.34 0.40
N LYS A 85 9.76 16.27 0.25
CA LYS A 85 8.93 15.37 1.06
C LYS A 85 7.61 14.98 0.42
N LEU A 86 7.19 13.77 0.78
CA LEU A 86 5.88 13.19 0.52
C LEU A 86 5.09 13.16 1.83
N ILE A 87 3.90 13.74 1.84
CA ILE A 87 3.01 13.77 3.01
C ILE A 87 1.82 12.89 2.71
N LEU A 88 1.67 11.81 3.47
CA LEU A 88 0.53 10.90 3.42
C LEU A 88 -0.47 11.33 4.48
N ILE A 89 -1.71 11.62 4.08
CA ILE A 89 -2.83 11.84 4.99
C ILE A 89 -3.68 10.57 4.95
N PHE A 90 -3.86 9.93 6.10
CA PHE A 90 -4.62 8.69 6.22
C PHE A 90 -6.12 8.97 6.42
N ALA A 91 -6.95 7.94 6.24
CA ALA A 91 -8.40 8.06 6.44
C ALA A 91 -8.79 8.47 7.87
N ASN A 92 -7.99 8.08 8.87
CA ASN A 92 -8.15 8.50 10.27
C ASN A 92 -7.59 9.90 10.57
N LYS A 93 -7.25 10.69 9.55
CA LYS A 93 -6.66 12.04 9.63
C LYS A 93 -5.22 12.10 10.18
N ASN A 94 -4.60 10.97 10.51
CA ASN A 94 -3.18 10.93 10.84
C ASN A 94 -2.34 11.32 9.62
N LYS A 95 -1.17 11.91 9.87
CA LYS A 95 -0.24 12.34 8.83
C LYS A 95 1.09 11.63 9.00
N LYS A 96 1.71 11.23 7.88
CA LYS A 96 3.08 10.72 7.83
C LYS A 96 3.87 11.53 6.81
N GLU A 97 4.96 12.16 7.26
CA GLU A 97 5.92 12.83 6.39
C GLU A 97 7.05 11.87 6.07
N ILE A 98 7.39 11.78 4.79
CA ILE A 98 8.45 10.94 4.25
C ILE A 98 9.41 11.85 3.49
N ILE A 99 10.65 11.90 3.93
CA ILE A 99 11.71 12.62 3.24
C ILE A 99 12.08 11.84 1.97
N LEU A 100 12.14 12.55 0.85
CA LEU A 100 12.45 12.00 -0.47
C LEU A 100 13.94 12.07 -0.78
#